data_AF-A0AAV4PWW5-F1
#
_entry.id   AF-A0AAV4PWW5-F1
#
_cell.length_a   1.000
_cell.length_b   1.000
_cell.length_c   1.000
_cell.angle_alpha   90.00
_cell.angle_beta   90.00
_cell.angle_gamma   90.00
#
_symmetry.space_group_name_H-M   'P 1'
#
loop_
_entity.id
_entity.type
_entity.pdbx_description
1 polymer ?
#
loop_
_entity_poly.entity_id
_entity_poly.type
_entity_poly.pdbx_seq_one_letter_code
_entity_poly.pdbx_strand_id
1 'polypeptide(L)'
;MKVFIVLLLVAVTFAFEIRERPCPTNKTWGGFGDCPDSCYNTNYEDHRPCTLKLNIGCGCAPGYILLEDRDSSSNCIKPEDCPEVREEPCPANKTWGGFGDCPDSCYNTNNEDNRPCTEKLNIGCRCAPGYILLEDRDSSSNCIKPEDCP
;
A
#
# COMPACT_ATOMS: atom_id res chain seq x y z
N MET A 1 -47.84 34.15 5.07
CA MET A 1 -46.49 34.79 5.10
C MET A 1 -45.67 34.36 6.31
N LYS A 2 -46.14 34.53 7.55
CA LYS A 2 -45.39 34.17 8.78
C LYS A 2 -44.97 32.69 8.86
N VAL A 3 -45.85 31.77 8.46
CA VAL A 3 -45.56 30.32 8.46
C VAL A 3 -44.47 29.92 7.47
N PHE A 4 -44.43 30.56 6.29
CA PHE A 4 -43.40 30.31 5.28
C PHE A 4 -42.02 30.83 5.72
N ILE A 5 -41.97 31.96 6.42
CA ILE A 5 -40.72 32.50 6.98
C ILE A 5 -40.19 31.57 8.08
N VAL A 6 -41.06 31.04 8.93
CA VAL A 6 -40.67 30.07 9.97
C VAL A 6 -40.15 28.78 9.34
N LEU A 7 -40.81 28.24 8.31
CA LEU A 7 -40.36 27.03 7.61
C LEU A 7 -39.02 27.22 6.90
N LEU A 8 -38.79 28.39 6.28
CA LEU A 8 -37.50 28.73 5.66
C LEU A 8 -36.38 28.85 6.70
N LEU A 9 -36.63 29.48 7.84
CA LEU A 9 -35.64 29.60 8.91
C LEU A 9 -35.28 28.23 9.51
N VAL A 10 -36.27 27.35 9.69
CA VAL A 10 -36.05 25.98 10.16
C VAL A 10 -35.23 25.17 9.14
N ALA A 11 -35.55 25.27 7.85
CA ALA A 11 -34.78 24.60 6.79
C ALA A 11 -33.33 25.10 6.69
N VAL A 12 -33.08 26.40 6.87
CA VAL A 12 -31.72 26.96 6.89
C VAL A 12 -30.93 26.47 8.10
N THR A 13 -31.56 26.28 9.26
CA THR A 13 -30.86 25.70 10.43
C THR A 13 -30.52 24.21 10.26
N PHE A 14 -31.29 23.45 9.48
CA PHE A 14 -30.97 22.05 9.18
C PHE A 14 -29.92 21.88 8.08
N ALA A 15 -29.69 22.89 7.24
CA ALA A 15 -28.73 22.83 6.13
C ALA A 15 -27.27 23.05 6.56
N PHE A 16 -27.02 23.55 7.78
CA PHE A 16 -25.68 23.97 8.23
C PHE A 16 -24.89 22.92 9.02
N GLU A 17 -25.39 21.69 9.16
CA GLU A 17 -24.63 20.57 9.73
C GLU A 17 -24.04 19.66 8.64
N ILE A 18 -23.42 20.25 7.61
CA ILE A 18 -22.34 19.54 6.90
C ILE A 18 -21.09 19.75 7.76
N ARG A 19 -21.08 19.07 8.90
CA ARG A 19 -19.94 19.03 9.79
C ARG A 19 -18.83 18.32 9.00
N GLU A 20 -17.85 19.09 8.51
CA GLU A 20 -16.57 18.52 8.07
C GLU A 20 -16.12 17.59 9.19
N ARG A 21 -16.15 16.28 8.95
CA ARG A 21 -15.75 15.32 9.98
C ARG A 21 -14.28 15.63 10.26
N PRO A 22 -13.92 16.04 11.50
CA PRO A 22 -12.53 16.34 11.80
C PRO A 22 -11.71 15.08 11.51
N CYS A 23 -10.55 15.26 10.88
CA CYS A 23 -9.69 14.13 10.55
C CYS A 23 -9.26 13.38 11.82
N PRO A 24 -9.08 12.06 11.74
CA PRO A 24 -8.53 11.27 12.83
C PRO A 24 -7.14 11.78 13.27
N THR A 25 -6.67 11.33 14.43
CA THR A 25 -5.34 11.66 14.94
C THR A 25 -4.24 11.42 13.89
N ASN A 26 -3.28 12.34 13.82
CA ASN A 26 -2.17 12.33 12.85
C ASN A 26 -2.61 12.38 11.37
N LYS A 27 -3.86 12.74 11.11
CA LYS A 27 -4.36 12.99 9.76
C LYS A 27 -4.81 14.43 9.60
N THR A 28 -4.61 14.96 8.40
CA THR A 28 -5.06 16.29 7.97
C THR A 28 -5.82 16.16 6.66
N TRP A 29 -6.69 17.13 6.37
CA TRP A 29 -7.37 17.16 5.08
C TRP A 29 -6.33 17.37 3.98
N GLY A 30 -6.16 16.36 3.12
CA GLY A 30 -5.21 16.35 2.02
C GLY A 30 -5.82 16.88 0.72
N GLY A 31 -4.95 17.33 -0.18
CA GLY A 31 -5.33 17.74 -1.52
C GLY A 31 -5.45 16.56 -2.48
N PHE A 32 -5.99 16.83 -3.67
CA PHE A 32 -5.92 15.88 -4.78
C PHE A 32 -4.47 15.67 -5.19
N GLY A 33 -4.01 14.41 -5.19
CA GLY A 33 -2.69 14.02 -5.67
C GLY A 33 -1.62 13.87 -4.58
N ASP A 34 -1.96 14.14 -3.31
CA ASP A 34 -1.07 13.88 -2.18
C ASP A 34 -1.13 12.40 -1.80
N CYS A 35 -0.17 11.63 -2.28
CA CYS A 35 0.02 10.23 -1.89
C CYS A 35 0.91 10.15 -0.64
N PRO A 36 0.41 9.72 0.52
CA PRO A 36 1.27 9.52 1.68
C PRO A 36 2.15 8.27 1.48
N ASP A 37 3.40 8.38 1.89
CA ASP A 37 4.27 7.22 2.09
C ASP A 37 3.65 6.24 3.09
N SER A 38 4.12 5.00 3.07
CA SER A 38 3.77 3.97 4.05
C SER A 38 5.03 3.30 4.61
N CYS A 39 4.89 2.59 5.73
CA CYS A 39 5.98 1.79 6.29
C CYS A 39 6.53 0.75 5.30
N TYR A 40 5.73 0.36 4.32
CA TYR A 40 6.08 -0.64 3.32
C TYR A 40 6.41 -0.02 1.96
N ASN A 41 6.20 1.29 1.77
CA ASN A 41 6.50 2.00 0.53
C ASN A 41 6.83 3.47 0.83
N THR A 42 8.12 3.80 0.82
CA THR A 42 8.65 5.12 1.16
C THR A 42 8.85 6.03 -0.07
N ASN A 43 8.41 5.61 -1.26
CA ASN A 43 8.57 6.40 -2.46
C ASN A 43 7.42 6.15 -3.46
N TYR A 44 6.32 6.86 -3.26
CA TYR A 44 5.20 6.87 -4.21
C TYR A 44 5.46 7.69 -5.47
N GLU A 45 6.46 8.59 -5.46
CA GLU A 45 6.78 9.44 -6.62
C GLU A 45 7.35 8.62 -7.79
N ASP A 46 8.01 7.49 -7.52
CA ASP A 46 8.75 6.83 -8.59
C ASP A 46 7.84 6.17 -9.63
N HIS A 47 6.84 5.32 -9.33
CA HIS A 47 6.21 4.54 -10.43
C HIS A 47 4.75 4.11 -10.31
N ARG A 48 3.92 4.56 -9.35
CA ARG A 48 2.52 4.07 -9.27
C ARG A 48 1.47 5.14 -8.94
N PRO A 49 0.40 5.26 -9.76
CA PRO A 49 -0.72 6.13 -9.42
C PRO A 49 -1.46 5.57 -8.20
N CYS A 50 -1.61 6.41 -7.17
CA CYS A 50 -2.45 6.08 -6.03
C CYS A 50 -3.92 5.97 -6.44
N THR A 51 -4.67 5.12 -5.74
CA THR A 51 -6.10 5.01 -6.01
C THR A 51 -6.81 6.33 -5.68
N LEU A 52 -7.88 6.67 -6.41
CA LEU A 52 -8.68 7.89 -6.16
C LEU A 52 -9.15 8.02 -4.70
N LYS A 53 -9.27 6.90 -3.96
CA LYS A 53 -9.64 6.85 -2.55
C LYS A 53 -8.53 7.35 -1.60
N LEU A 54 -7.27 7.29 -2.02
CA LEU A 54 -6.13 7.83 -1.27
C LEU A 54 -5.98 9.34 -1.46
N ASN A 55 -6.47 9.88 -2.58
CA ASN A 55 -6.28 11.27 -3.00
C ASN A 55 -7.41 12.23 -2.59
N ILE A 56 -8.42 11.76 -1.83
CA ILE A 56 -9.56 12.61 -1.43
C ILE A 56 -9.87 12.36 0.05
N GLY A 57 -9.71 13.39 0.88
CA GLY A 57 -10.12 13.39 2.29
C GLY A 57 -8.94 13.48 3.25
N CYS A 58 -9.01 12.75 4.36
CA CYS A 58 -8.00 12.80 5.41
C CYS A 58 -6.77 11.94 5.07
N GLY A 59 -5.65 12.58 4.75
CA GLY A 59 -4.34 11.98 4.56
C GLY A 59 -3.45 12.10 5.80
N CYS A 60 -2.26 11.49 5.80
CA CYS A 60 -1.33 11.63 6.92
C CYS A 60 -0.82 13.08 7.02
N ALA A 61 -0.72 13.57 8.26
CA ALA A 61 -0.13 14.87 8.53
C ALA A 61 1.36 14.88 8.14
N PRO A 62 1.95 16.05 7.86
CA PRO A 62 3.38 16.15 7.54
C PRO A 62 4.25 15.48 8.62
N GLY A 63 5.19 14.64 8.17
CA GLY A 63 6.07 13.86 9.06
C GLY A 63 5.45 12.55 9.57
N TYR A 64 4.25 12.19 9.14
CA TYR A 64 3.61 10.90 9.40
C TYR A 64 3.37 10.13 8.09
N ILE A 65 3.43 8.81 8.18
CA ILE A 65 3.25 7.89 7.05
C ILE A 65 2.23 6.81 7.42
N LEU A 66 1.62 6.17 6.43
CA LEU A 66 0.65 5.09 6.64
C LEU A 66 1.34 3.86 7.24
N LEU A 67 0.73 3.26 8.25
CA LEU A 67 1.19 1.97 8.77
C LEU A 67 1.05 0.85 7.74
N GLU A 68 -0.05 0.85 6.98
CA GLU A 68 -0.37 -0.16 5.95
C GLU A 68 -0.33 0.47 4.56
N ASP A 69 0.16 -0.27 3.57
CA ASP A 69 0.25 0.26 2.20
C ASP A 69 -1.13 0.39 1.55
N ARG A 70 -1.36 1.52 0.86
CA ARG A 70 -2.59 1.83 0.09
C ARG A 70 -3.91 1.77 0.85
N ASP A 71 -3.87 1.72 2.18
CA ASP A 71 -5.05 1.82 3.01
C ASP A 71 -5.16 3.22 3.62
N SER A 72 -5.94 4.10 2.99
CA SER A 72 -6.20 5.44 3.51
C SER A 72 -6.93 5.45 4.86
N SER A 73 -7.49 4.31 5.29
CA SER A 73 -8.06 4.15 6.64
C SER A 73 -7.03 3.75 7.69
N SER A 74 -5.84 3.31 7.27
CA SER A 74 -4.73 2.93 8.16
C SER A 74 -4.25 4.09 9.04
N ASN A 75 -3.66 3.74 10.18
CA ASN A 75 -3.12 4.73 11.11
C ASN A 75 -1.92 5.45 10.50
N CYS A 76 -1.78 6.73 10.81
CA CYS A 76 -0.60 7.51 10.46
C CYS A 76 0.35 7.54 11.66
N ILE A 77 1.53 6.99 11.48
CA ILE A 77 2.57 6.87 12.50
C ILE A 77 3.84 7.57 12.02
N LYS A 78 4.79 7.79 12.92
CA LYS A 78 6.07 8.33 12.48
C LYS A 78 6.89 7.23 11.78
N PRO A 79 7.74 7.57 10.80
CA PRO A 79 8.59 6.60 10.14
C PRO A 79 9.44 5.76 11.11
N GLU A 80 9.95 6.36 12.18
CA GLU A 80 10.72 5.67 13.22
C GLU A 80 9.90 4.67 14.06
N ASP A 81 8.56 4.82 14.07
CA ASP A 81 7.64 3.93 14.79
C ASP A 81 7.09 2.82 13.88
N CYS A 82 7.51 2.79 12.60
CA CYS A 82 7.18 1.66 11.75
C CYS A 82 7.64 0.39 12.44
N PRO A 83 6.81 -0.67 12.43
CA PRO A 83 7.30 -1.96 12.89
C PRO A 83 8.59 -2.21 12.12
N GLU A 84 9.71 -2.37 12.86
CA GLU A 84 10.84 -3.09 12.29
C GLU A 84 10.20 -4.33 11.71
N VAL A 85 10.25 -4.46 10.38
CA VAL A 85 9.68 -5.59 9.67
C VAL A 85 10.26 -6.77 10.40
N ARG A 86 9.46 -7.42 11.26
CA ARG A 86 9.98 -8.46 12.13
C ARG A 86 10.48 -9.48 11.14
N GLU A 87 11.80 -9.57 11.07
CA GLU A 87 12.53 -10.55 10.31
C GLU A 87 12.16 -11.89 10.95
N GLU A 88 10.99 -12.43 10.64
CA GLU A 88 10.88 -13.86 10.47
C GLU A 88 11.95 -14.16 9.41
N PRO A 89 13.07 -14.78 9.78
CA PRO A 89 14.15 -15.02 8.85
C PRO A 89 13.55 -15.75 7.65
N CYS A 90 13.88 -15.27 6.45
CA CYS A 90 13.32 -15.85 5.25
C CYS A 90 13.58 -17.36 5.22
N PRO A 91 12.62 -18.16 4.71
CA PRO A 91 12.81 -19.59 4.55
C PRO A 91 14.09 -19.91 3.76
N ALA A 92 14.59 -21.15 3.86
CA ALA A 92 15.81 -21.54 3.19
C ALA A 92 15.82 -21.16 1.68
N ASN A 93 16.97 -20.67 1.21
CA ASN A 93 17.18 -20.16 -0.15
C ASN A 93 16.31 -18.95 -0.53
N LYS A 94 15.74 -18.26 0.45
CA LYS A 94 15.05 -16.97 0.25
C LYS A 94 15.79 -15.84 0.95
N THR A 95 15.73 -14.66 0.35
CA THR A 95 16.24 -13.39 0.88
C THR A 95 15.15 -12.34 0.79
N TRP A 96 15.21 -11.35 1.68
CA TRP A 96 14.28 -10.22 1.60
C TRP A 96 14.47 -9.46 0.28
N GLY A 97 13.38 -9.19 -0.42
CA GLY A 97 13.33 -8.45 -1.68
C GLY A 97 12.44 -7.23 -1.56
N GLY A 98 12.85 -6.14 -2.21
CA GLY A 98 12.02 -4.96 -2.44
C GLY A 98 11.17 -5.10 -3.72
N PHE A 99 10.42 -4.04 -4.02
CA PHE A 99 9.53 -3.99 -5.18
C PHE A 99 10.26 -4.15 -6.51
N GLY A 100 9.61 -4.86 -7.44
CA GLY A 100 9.97 -4.87 -8.86
C GLY A 100 10.82 -6.06 -9.30
N ASP A 101 11.39 -6.81 -8.37
CA ASP A 101 12.20 -8.00 -8.67
C ASP A 101 11.31 -9.26 -8.73
N CYS A 102 10.79 -9.56 -9.92
CA CYS A 102 10.11 -10.81 -10.18
C CYS A 102 11.11 -11.98 -10.25
N PRO A 103 10.96 -13.03 -9.42
CA PRO A 103 11.81 -14.20 -9.53
C PRO A 103 11.41 -15.04 -10.76
N ASP A 104 12.41 -15.61 -11.43
CA ASP A 104 12.19 -16.67 -12.42
C ASP A 104 11.60 -17.91 -11.74
N SER A 105 10.94 -18.77 -12.54
CA SER A 105 10.47 -20.07 -12.10
C SER A 105 10.90 -21.17 -13.08
N CYS A 106 10.85 -22.43 -12.66
CA CYS A 106 11.13 -23.57 -13.55
C CYS A 106 10.25 -23.58 -14.81
N TYR A 107 9.08 -22.95 -14.75
CA TYR A 107 8.13 -22.87 -15.86
C TYR A 107 8.16 -21.52 -16.59
N ASN A 108 8.96 -20.55 -16.12
CA ASN A 108 9.10 -19.23 -16.70
C ASN A 108 10.47 -18.62 -16.34
N THR A 109 11.48 -18.86 -17.17
CA THR A 109 12.89 -18.57 -16.88
C THR A 109 13.40 -17.20 -17.32
N ASN A 110 12.58 -16.40 -18.00
CA ASN A 110 12.98 -15.08 -18.52
C ASN A 110 11.99 -13.97 -18.17
N ASN A 111 10.97 -14.28 -17.36
CA ASN A 111 9.80 -13.43 -17.16
C ASN A 111 9.30 -12.76 -18.47
N GLU A 112 9.42 -13.50 -19.58
CA GLU A 112 9.26 -13.00 -20.97
C GLU A 112 7.85 -12.45 -21.22
N ASP A 113 6.90 -12.92 -20.42
CA ASP A 113 5.51 -12.52 -20.44
C ASP A 113 5.28 -11.05 -20.08
N ASN A 114 6.28 -10.33 -19.53
CA ASN A 114 6.16 -8.94 -19.08
C ASN A 114 4.93 -8.74 -18.16
N ARG A 115 4.47 -9.85 -17.53
CA ARG A 115 3.23 -9.91 -16.80
C ARG A 115 3.50 -9.39 -15.40
N PRO A 116 2.66 -8.47 -14.90
CA PRO A 116 2.87 -7.88 -13.59
C PRO A 116 2.87 -8.99 -12.54
N CYS A 117 3.99 -9.13 -11.82
CA CYS A 117 4.03 -9.95 -10.62
C CYS A 117 2.96 -9.47 -9.64
N THR A 118 2.28 -10.42 -9.01
CA THR A 118 1.30 -10.10 -7.97
C THR A 118 2.00 -9.32 -6.85
N GLU A 119 1.30 -8.40 -6.20
CA GLU A 119 1.93 -7.52 -5.19
C GLU A 119 2.58 -8.31 -4.03
N LYS A 120 2.09 -9.52 -3.77
CA LYS A 120 2.64 -10.47 -2.79
C LYS A 120 4.02 -11.04 -3.17
N LEU A 121 4.36 -11.05 -4.46
CA LEU A 121 5.69 -11.42 -4.96
C LEU A 121 6.68 -10.24 -4.93
N ASN A 122 6.18 -9.01 -4.83
CA ASN A 122 6.99 -7.78 -4.90
C ASN A 122 7.48 -7.28 -3.53
N ILE A 123 6.99 -7.84 -2.42
CA ILE A 123 7.44 -7.46 -1.08
C ILE A 123 7.57 -8.73 -0.25
N GLY A 124 8.76 -8.97 0.31
CA GLY A 124 8.98 -10.04 1.28
C GLY A 124 10.09 -11.01 0.87
N CYS A 125 9.99 -12.25 1.34
CA CYS A 125 10.99 -13.28 1.07
C CYS A 125 10.88 -13.81 -0.36
N ARG A 126 11.84 -13.46 -1.21
CA ARG A 126 12.00 -13.95 -2.58
C ARG A 126 13.16 -14.93 -2.68
N CYS A 127 13.31 -15.63 -3.81
CA CYS A 127 14.47 -16.50 -4.01
C CYS A 127 15.79 -15.72 -3.96
N ALA A 128 16.78 -16.31 -3.28
CA ALA A 128 18.13 -15.77 -3.22
C ALA A 128 18.78 -15.75 -4.62
N PRO A 129 19.79 -14.90 -4.86
CA PRO A 129 20.50 -14.89 -6.14
C PRO A 129 21.00 -16.29 -6.54
N GLY A 130 20.68 -16.71 -7.77
CA GLY A 130 21.01 -18.04 -8.28
C GLY A 130 19.97 -19.14 -7.98
N TYR A 131 18.87 -18.80 -7.31
CA TYR A 131 17.72 -19.67 -7.08
C TYR A 131 16.48 -19.13 -7.79
N ILE A 132 15.62 -20.05 -8.22
CA ILE A 132 14.35 -19.77 -8.91
C ILE A 132 13.20 -20.53 -8.23
N LEU A 133 11.96 -20.07 -8.46
CA LEU A 133 10.78 -20.73 -7.90
C LEU A 133 10.57 -22.09 -8.55
N LEU A 134 10.28 -23.11 -7.74
CA LEU A 134 9.84 -24.41 -8.25
C LEU A 134 8.49 -24.30 -8.98
N GLU A 135 7.55 -23.55 -8.40
CA GLU A 135 6.20 -23.33 -8.95
C GLU A 135 6.06 -21.89 -9.45
N ASP A 136 5.39 -21.69 -10.59
CA ASP A 136 5.20 -20.35 -11.15
C ASP A 136 4.25 -19.51 -10.26
N ARG A 137 4.62 -18.25 -10.01
CA ARG A 137 3.79 -17.23 -9.33
C ARG A 137 3.33 -17.55 -7.90
N ASP A 138 3.92 -18.54 -7.25
CA ASP A 138 3.70 -18.79 -5.82
C ASP A 138 4.91 -18.31 -5.01
N SER A 139 4.77 -17.15 -4.36
CA SER A 139 5.79 -16.59 -3.45
C SER A 139 6.13 -17.53 -2.29
N SER A 140 5.24 -18.46 -1.98
CA SER A 140 5.41 -19.47 -0.93
C SER A 140 6.18 -20.69 -1.44
N SER A 141 6.32 -20.86 -2.75
CA SER A 141 7.02 -21.98 -3.37
C SER A 141 8.48 -22.07 -2.95
N ASN A 142 9.05 -23.28 -3.00
CA ASN A 142 10.44 -23.50 -2.68
C ASN A 142 11.35 -22.87 -3.73
N CYS A 143 12.49 -22.37 -3.28
CA CYS A 143 13.53 -21.85 -4.15
C CYS A 143 14.60 -22.91 -4.35
N ILE A 144 14.74 -23.34 -5.61
CA ILE A 144 15.69 -24.37 -6.03
C ILE A 144 16.65 -23.77 -7.07
N LYS A 145 17.75 -24.47 -7.35
CA LYS A 145 18.60 -24.03 -8.44
C LYS A 145 17.96 -24.37 -9.79
N PRO A 146 18.23 -23.60 -10.86
CA PRO A 146 17.73 -23.90 -12.19
C PRO A 146 18.07 -25.31 -12.70
N GLU A 147 19.23 -25.84 -12.28
CA GLU A 147 19.70 -27.19 -12.61
C GLU A 147 18.87 -28.32 -11.96
N ASP A 148 18.09 -28.00 -10.93
CA ASP A 148 17.26 -28.95 -10.18
C ASP A 148 15.77 -28.92 -10.61
N CYS A 149 15.43 -28.18 -11.67
CA CYS A 149 14.07 -28.13 -12.19
C CYS A 149 13.63 -29.48 -12.80
N PRO A 150 12.33 -29.84 -12.67
CA PRO A 150 11.76 -31.07 -13.21
C PRO A 150 11.63 -31.11 -14.74
#